data_AF-A0A382WCN6-F1
#
_entry.id   AF-A0A382WCN6-F1
#
_cell.length_a   1.000
_cell.length_b   1.000
_cell.length_c   1.000
_cell.angle_alpha   90.00
_cell.angle_beta   90.00
_cell.angle_gamma   90.00
#
_symmetry.space_group_name_H-M   'P 1'
#
loop_
_entity.id
_entity.type
_entity.pdbx_description
1 polymer ?
#
loop_
_entity_poly.entity_id
_entity_poly.type
_entity_poly.pdbx_seq_one_letter_code
_entity_poly.pdbx_strand_id
1 'polypeptide(L)'
;TDSTYEIPLYTKRFGLFDTYRPIGAEYRGVNGTYFGTNKVWSKHNIRLFGQIKPAYMVHHHISHAAVAFYTSPFDEALIWTPDGGGDDASAVLAVGRGNQIEVFDWNREYALGGAWTGYCENNYGWSHRRNFDEDVSWSEGRTGNLQNYSGHYAGSLMALASYGKPDYLDEVLSDIQSGKARKGFRDGLNLEDKQSDLSKNVASSLQKATEHLFLEAVTRLYNKYQIKQLCLAGGCAYNCLSNTVVLQETQMKEVYVPPIPEDAGLCVGQALYTYYHI
;
A
#
# COMPACT_ATOMS: atom_id res chain seq x y z
N THR A 1 -3.83 -23.47 15.79
CA THR A 1 -3.74 -24.69 14.98
C THR A 1 -2.43 -24.63 14.25
N ASP A 2 -1.46 -25.44 14.68
CA ASP A 2 -0.11 -25.45 14.12
C ASP A 2 -0.13 -26.00 12.69
N SER A 3 0.08 -25.13 11.70
CA SER A 3 0.33 -25.55 10.32
C SER A 3 1.84 -25.57 10.06
N THR A 4 2.32 -26.69 9.54
CA THR A 4 3.70 -26.88 9.06
C THR A 4 3.71 -26.69 7.56
N TYR A 5 4.52 -25.76 7.05
CA TYR A 5 4.68 -25.52 5.62
C TYR A 5 6.07 -26.01 5.17
N GLU A 6 6.10 -26.86 4.13
CA GLU A 6 7.34 -27.30 3.50
C GLU A 6 7.74 -26.33 2.39
N ILE A 7 8.94 -25.74 2.50
CA ILE A 7 9.61 -25.06 1.40
C ILE A 7 10.58 -26.09 0.80
N PRO A 8 10.36 -26.58 -0.44
CA PRO A 8 11.24 -27.58 -1.04
C PRO A 8 12.64 -27.02 -1.22
N LEU A 9 13.64 -27.74 -0.71
CA LEU A 9 15.04 -27.52 -1.03
C LEU A 9 15.30 -28.13 -2.41
N TYR A 10 15.87 -27.34 -3.33
CA TYR A 10 16.28 -27.64 -4.71
C TYR A 10 15.27 -27.34 -5.83
N THR A 11 15.31 -26.11 -6.37
CA THR A 11 15.09 -25.86 -7.80
C THR A 11 16.45 -25.73 -8.51
N LYS A 12 16.81 -26.76 -9.28
CA LYS A 12 17.89 -26.71 -10.29
C LYS A 12 17.43 -25.79 -11.43
N ARG A 13 17.56 -24.48 -11.22
CA ARG A 13 17.68 -23.37 -12.19
C ARG A 13 17.25 -22.12 -11.41
N PHE A 14 18.13 -21.12 -11.40
CA PHE A 14 18.00 -19.86 -10.69
C PHE A 14 16.56 -19.33 -10.63
N GLY A 15 16.03 -19.24 -9.41
CA GLY A 15 14.66 -18.84 -9.09
C GLY A 15 14.41 -19.01 -7.59
N LEU A 16 15.10 -18.21 -6.77
CA LEU A 16 14.93 -18.18 -5.31
C LEU A 16 13.58 -17.57 -4.86
N PHE A 17 12.71 -17.24 -5.81
CA PHE A 17 11.42 -16.60 -5.60
C PHE A 17 10.38 -17.12 -6.60
N ASP A 18 10.23 -18.45 -6.71
CA ASP A 18 9.10 -19.01 -7.46
C ASP A 18 7.83 -18.93 -6.59
N THR A 19 7.16 -17.78 -6.70
CA THR A 19 5.76 -17.53 -6.37
C THR A 19 5.35 -17.75 -4.91
N TYR A 20 5.73 -16.83 -4.02
CA TYR A 20 4.78 -16.43 -2.98
C TYR A 20 3.60 -15.77 -3.69
N ARG A 21 2.50 -16.52 -3.83
CA ARG A 21 1.21 -15.93 -4.17
C ARG A 21 0.65 -15.33 -2.88
N PRO A 22 0.30 -14.04 -2.83
CA PRO A 22 -0.48 -13.51 -1.72
C PRO A 22 -1.75 -14.36 -1.61
N ILE A 23 -1.93 -15.01 -0.46
CA ILE A 23 -3.20 -15.63 -0.12
C ILE A 23 -4.18 -14.47 0.05
N GLY A 24 -5.16 -14.37 -0.84
CA GLY A 24 -6.11 -13.25 -0.88
C GLY A 24 -6.91 -13.13 -2.17
N ALA A 25 -6.56 -13.87 -3.23
CA ALA A 25 -7.53 -14.20 -4.29
C ALA A 25 -8.34 -15.41 -3.82
N GLU A 26 -9.51 -15.17 -3.23
CA GLU A 26 -10.56 -16.15 -2.90
C GLU A 26 -10.04 -17.58 -2.68
N TYR A 27 -9.50 -17.87 -1.50
CA TYR A 27 -9.34 -19.24 -1.08
C TYR A 27 -10.16 -19.49 0.17
N ARG A 28 -11.25 -20.25 -0.01
CA ARG A 28 -11.68 -21.26 0.96
C ARG A 28 -10.51 -22.22 1.18
N GLY A 29 -9.51 -21.78 1.93
CA GLY A 29 -8.43 -22.62 2.42
C GLY A 29 -9.01 -23.57 3.45
N VAL A 30 -8.85 -24.86 3.18
CA VAL A 30 -9.11 -25.97 4.09
C VAL A 30 -8.48 -25.61 5.45
N ASN A 31 -9.31 -25.30 6.45
CA ASN A 31 -8.97 -24.84 7.82
C ASN A 31 -8.84 -23.33 8.11
N GLY A 32 -9.56 -22.46 7.40
CA GLY A 32 -10.25 -21.29 7.99
C GLY A 32 -9.46 -20.37 8.95
N THR A 33 -8.20 -20.07 8.68
CA THR A 33 -7.45 -19.07 9.47
C THR A 33 -7.61 -17.70 8.83
N TYR A 34 -8.72 -17.05 9.17
CA TYR A 34 -8.86 -15.61 9.01
C TYR A 34 -7.96 -14.92 10.04
N PHE A 35 -7.22 -13.88 9.64
CA PHE A 35 -6.90 -12.82 10.59
C PHE A 35 -8.21 -12.11 10.90
N GLY A 36 -8.94 -12.61 11.90
CA GLY A 36 -10.02 -11.83 12.51
C GLY A 36 -9.43 -10.51 13.04
N THR A 37 -10.25 -9.47 13.15
CA THR A 37 -9.86 -8.12 13.59
C THR A 37 -9.04 -8.06 14.89
N ASN A 38 -9.03 -9.15 15.68
CA ASN A 38 -8.35 -9.26 16.97
C ASN A 38 -7.03 -10.06 16.94
N LYS A 39 -6.67 -10.70 15.82
CA LYS A 39 -5.41 -11.46 15.71
C LYS A 39 -4.68 -11.06 14.45
N VAL A 40 -3.58 -10.34 14.62
CA VAL A 40 -2.76 -9.76 13.54
C VAL A 40 -1.44 -10.49 13.30
N TRP A 41 -1.26 -11.65 13.92
CA TRP A 41 -0.10 -12.50 13.69
C TRP A 41 -0.42 -13.97 13.97
N SER A 42 0.36 -14.87 13.39
CA SER A 42 0.24 -16.31 13.58
C SER A 42 1.61 -16.98 13.65
N LYS A 43 1.69 -18.06 14.43
CA LYS A 43 2.88 -18.90 14.54
C LYS A 43 2.74 -20.11 13.63
N HIS A 44 3.83 -20.44 12.94
CA HIS A 44 3.94 -21.54 12.00
C HIS A 44 5.26 -22.29 12.23
N ASN A 45 5.39 -23.44 11.59
CA ASN A 45 6.66 -24.14 11.46
C ASN A 45 7.09 -24.14 10.00
N ILE A 46 8.33 -23.72 9.73
CA ILE A 46 8.93 -23.75 8.39
C ILE A 46 10.13 -24.69 8.38
N ARG A 47 10.38 -25.35 7.24
CA ARG A 47 11.60 -26.13 7.03
C ARG A 47 12.65 -25.27 6.34
N LEU A 48 13.75 -24.98 7.03
CA LEU A 48 14.91 -24.28 6.49
C LEU A 48 16.15 -25.18 6.65
N PHE A 49 16.83 -25.47 5.54
CA PHE A 49 18.06 -26.29 5.51
C PHE A 49 17.91 -27.66 6.22
N GLY A 50 16.76 -28.33 6.02
CA GLY A 50 16.48 -29.63 6.63
C GLY A 50 16.07 -29.57 8.11
N GLN A 51 16.06 -28.39 8.73
CA GLN A 51 15.60 -28.18 10.10
C GLN A 51 14.22 -27.55 10.14
N ILE A 52 13.38 -27.98 11.08
CA ILE A 52 12.11 -27.32 11.37
C ILE A 52 12.39 -26.16 12.34
N LYS A 53 11.97 -24.95 11.97
CA LYS A 53 12.10 -23.73 12.78
C LYS A 53 10.73 -23.09 12.99
N PRO A 54 10.48 -22.47 14.17
CA PRO A 54 9.32 -21.63 14.32
C PRO A 54 9.42 -20.41 13.41
N ALA A 55 8.30 -20.00 12.84
CA ALA A 55 8.15 -18.79 12.05
C ALA A 55 6.92 -18.03 12.51
N TYR A 56 6.98 -16.71 12.41
CA TYR A 56 5.88 -15.83 12.76
C TYR A 56 5.48 -15.06 11.50
N MET A 57 4.19 -15.05 11.19
CA MET A 57 3.60 -14.25 10.13
C MET A 57 2.86 -13.10 10.79
N VAL A 58 3.12 -11.88 10.33
CA VAL A 58 2.47 -10.65 10.81
C VAL A 58 1.65 -10.09 9.66
N HIS A 59 0.47 -9.58 9.97
CA HIS A 59 -0.45 -8.98 9.01
C HIS A 59 0.23 -7.86 8.21
N HIS A 60 0.02 -7.83 6.89
CA HIS A 60 0.59 -6.91 5.90
C HIS A 60 0.60 -5.45 6.36
N HIS A 61 -0.58 -4.89 6.61
CA HIS A 61 -0.72 -3.50 7.07
C HIS A 61 -0.16 -3.24 8.47
N ILE A 62 -0.06 -4.25 9.32
CA ILE A 62 0.60 -4.12 10.63
C ILE A 62 2.11 -4.07 10.46
N SER A 63 2.66 -4.83 9.53
CA SER A 63 4.07 -4.73 9.15
C SER A 63 4.37 -3.33 8.58
N HIS A 64 3.51 -2.78 7.71
CA HIS A 64 3.60 -1.37 7.28
C HIS A 64 3.58 -0.39 8.46
N ALA A 65 2.62 -0.55 9.36
CA ALA A 65 2.50 0.31 10.55
C ALA A 65 3.74 0.22 11.45
N ALA A 66 4.29 -0.99 11.61
CA ALA A 66 5.45 -1.26 12.44
C ALA A 66 6.73 -0.64 11.85
N VAL A 67 6.99 -0.80 10.55
CA VAL A 67 8.16 -0.16 9.93
C VAL A 67 8.04 1.37 10.00
N ALA A 68 6.84 1.93 9.81
CA ALA A 68 6.62 3.36 9.89
C ALA A 68 6.87 3.88 11.32
N PHE A 69 6.21 3.30 12.32
CA PHE A 69 6.25 3.83 13.68
C PHE A 69 7.57 3.56 14.40
N TYR A 70 8.06 2.31 14.38
CA TYR A 70 9.26 1.93 15.14
C TYR A 70 10.57 2.43 14.56
N THR A 71 10.56 2.95 13.32
CA THR A 71 11.73 3.64 12.76
C THR A 71 11.60 5.15 12.81
N SER A 72 10.44 5.67 13.18
CA SER A 72 10.22 7.10 13.38
C SER A 72 10.94 7.60 14.65
N PRO A 73 11.22 8.92 14.74
CA PRO A 73 11.76 9.50 15.97
C PRO A 73 10.70 9.79 17.04
N PHE A 74 9.45 9.32 16.87
CA PHE A 74 8.32 9.72 17.71
C PHE A 74 8.00 8.70 18.79
N ASP A 75 7.78 9.18 20.02
CA ASP A 75 7.30 8.35 21.14
C ASP A 75 5.80 8.00 20.99
N GLU A 76 5.03 8.89 20.35
CA GLU A 76 3.64 8.66 19.95
C GLU A 76 3.36 9.25 18.57
N ALA A 77 2.58 8.55 17.76
CA ALA A 77 2.19 9.01 16.43
C ALA A 77 0.86 8.41 15.99
N LEU A 78 0.11 9.18 15.20
CA LEU A 78 -0.92 8.62 14.32
C LEU A 78 -0.22 7.80 13.24
N ILE A 79 -0.86 6.72 12.78
CA ILE A 79 -0.31 5.85 11.74
C ILE A 79 -1.37 5.62 10.67
N TRP A 80 -1.00 5.79 9.41
CA TRP A 80 -1.86 5.40 8.28
C TRP A 80 -1.06 4.68 7.19
N THR A 81 -1.59 3.57 6.69
CA THR A 81 -0.89 2.69 5.73
C THR A 81 -1.60 2.59 4.36
N PRO A 82 -1.83 3.70 3.63
CA PRO A 82 -2.54 3.65 2.35
C PRO A 82 -1.79 2.84 1.30
N ASP A 83 -2.43 1.80 0.77
CA ASP A 83 -1.81 0.84 -0.15
C ASP A 83 -2.76 0.39 -1.27
N GLY A 84 -2.30 -0.53 -2.14
CA GLY A 84 -3.14 -1.18 -3.15
C GLY A 84 -4.07 -2.28 -2.59
N GLY A 85 -3.62 -2.98 -1.55
CA GLY A 85 -4.34 -4.06 -0.87
C GLY A 85 -3.39 -5.06 -0.22
N GLY A 86 -3.85 -5.73 0.84
CA GLY A 86 -3.13 -6.80 1.53
C GLY A 86 -3.94 -7.34 2.71
N ASP A 87 -3.99 -8.66 2.88
CA ASP A 87 -4.71 -9.35 3.97
C ASP A 87 -6.15 -8.83 4.21
N ASP A 88 -6.95 -8.77 3.15
CA ASP A 88 -8.35 -8.29 3.17
C ASP A 88 -8.56 -6.82 3.60
N ALA A 89 -7.51 -5.99 3.58
CA ALA A 89 -7.58 -4.55 3.82
C ALA A 89 -6.79 -3.75 2.78
N SER A 90 -7.12 -2.48 2.61
CA SER A 90 -6.39 -1.55 1.73
C SER A 90 -5.56 -0.54 2.49
N ALA A 91 -5.88 -0.31 3.77
CA ALA A 91 -5.05 0.43 4.71
C ALA A 91 -5.43 0.09 6.16
N VAL A 92 -4.57 0.47 7.10
CA VAL A 92 -4.87 0.56 8.53
C VAL A 92 -4.75 2.01 8.96
N LEU A 93 -5.72 2.46 9.76
CA LEU A 93 -5.61 3.66 10.57
C LEU A 93 -5.31 3.19 12.00
N ALA A 94 -4.20 3.65 12.58
CA ALA A 94 -3.72 3.19 13.88
C ALA A 94 -3.10 4.34 14.69
N VAL A 95 -2.76 4.05 15.93
CA VAL A 95 -1.96 4.92 16.80
C VAL A 95 -0.82 4.10 17.40
N GLY A 96 0.39 4.66 17.37
CA GLY A 96 1.57 4.13 18.03
C GLY A 96 1.85 4.89 19.33
N ARG A 97 2.19 4.18 20.41
CA ARG A 97 2.67 4.76 21.68
C ARG A 97 3.71 3.84 22.33
N GLY A 98 4.94 4.33 22.47
CA GLY A 98 6.07 3.53 22.97
C GLY A 98 6.22 2.24 22.15
N ASN A 99 6.05 1.09 22.78
CA ASN A 99 6.18 -0.21 22.10
C ASN A 99 4.86 -0.78 21.58
N GLN A 100 3.77 0.01 21.59
CA GLN A 100 2.42 -0.47 21.24
C GLN A 100 1.91 0.15 19.94
N ILE A 101 1.17 -0.64 19.16
CA ILE A 101 0.40 -0.20 18.00
C ILE A 101 -1.04 -0.64 18.21
N GLU A 102 -1.97 0.31 18.23
CA GLU A 102 -3.41 0.07 18.37
C GLU A 102 -4.12 0.45 17.08
N VAL A 103 -4.80 -0.52 16.46
CA VAL A 103 -5.61 -0.29 15.26
C VAL A 103 -6.90 0.42 15.63
N PHE A 104 -7.16 1.55 14.98
CA PHE A 104 -8.43 2.24 15.05
C PHE A 104 -9.44 1.69 14.03
N ASP A 105 -9.01 1.56 12.78
CA ASP A 105 -9.88 1.16 11.68
C ASP A 105 -9.10 0.38 10.62
N TRP A 106 -9.76 -0.63 10.06
CA TRP A 106 -9.31 -1.40 8.92
C TRP A 106 -9.99 -0.85 7.69
N ASN A 107 -9.33 0.06 6.97
CA ASN A 107 -9.93 0.66 5.80
C ASN A 107 -9.91 -0.36 4.64
N ARG A 108 -11.11 -0.79 4.27
CA ARG A 108 -11.37 -1.70 3.12
C ARG A 108 -11.92 -0.96 1.90
N GLU A 109 -12.31 0.31 2.06
CA GLU A 109 -13.14 1.03 1.11
C GLU A 109 -12.34 1.74 0.03
N TYR A 110 -11.11 2.20 0.33
CA TYR A 110 -10.32 3.01 -0.61
C TYR A 110 -8.98 2.34 -0.95
N ALA A 111 -9.00 1.44 -1.92
CA ALA A 111 -7.79 0.82 -2.51
C ALA A 111 -7.03 1.81 -3.41
N LEU A 112 -6.49 2.87 -2.79
CA LEU A 112 -5.83 3.99 -3.46
C LEU A 112 -4.70 3.54 -4.39
N GLY A 113 -3.85 2.62 -3.95
CA GLY A 113 -2.76 2.12 -4.80
C GLY A 113 -3.31 1.45 -6.07
N GLY A 114 -4.39 0.67 -5.94
CA GLY A 114 -5.05 0.03 -7.07
C GLY A 114 -5.71 1.04 -8.03
N ALA A 115 -6.21 2.17 -7.53
CA ALA A 115 -6.73 3.25 -8.37
C ALA A 115 -5.62 3.88 -9.22
N TRP A 116 -4.50 4.26 -8.59
CA TRP A 116 -3.35 4.84 -9.31
C TRP A 116 -2.79 3.90 -10.38
N THR A 117 -2.68 2.61 -10.07
CA THR A 117 -2.26 1.59 -11.03
C THR A 117 -3.26 1.44 -12.17
N GLY A 118 -4.56 1.36 -11.86
CA GLY A 118 -5.62 1.27 -12.85
C GLY A 118 -5.60 2.43 -13.83
N TYR A 119 -5.35 3.65 -13.34
CA TYR A 119 -5.25 4.83 -14.20
C TYR A 119 -4.00 4.76 -15.08
N CYS A 120 -2.81 4.53 -14.50
CA CYS A 120 -1.55 4.44 -15.25
C CYS A 120 -1.64 3.41 -16.38
N GLU A 121 -2.07 2.19 -16.06
CA GLU A 121 -2.07 1.08 -17.01
C GLU A 121 -3.18 1.20 -18.05
N ASN A 122 -4.42 1.46 -17.61
CA ASN A 122 -5.59 1.33 -18.48
C ASN A 122 -5.92 2.62 -19.22
N ASN A 123 -5.62 3.80 -18.66
CA ASN A 123 -5.88 5.06 -19.35
C ASN A 123 -4.66 5.60 -20.07
N TYR A 124 -3.49 5.61 -19.41
CA TYR A 124 -2.32 6.33 -19.91
C TYR A 124 -1.35 5.45 -20.72
N GLY A 125 -1.64 4.16 -20.85
CA GLY A 125 -0.85 3.21 -21.64
C GLY A 125 0.47 2.81 -20.99
N TRP A 126 0.67 3.19 -19.71
CA TRP A 126 1.86 2.87 -18.94
C TRP A 126 1.69 1.49 -18.31
N SER A 127 1.83 0.45 -19.13
CA SER A 127 1.57 -0.94 -18.74
C SER A 127 2.77 -1.85 -18.95
N HIS A 128 2.90 -2.83 -18.06
CA HIS A 128 3.85 -3.94 -18.07
C HIS A 128 3.80 -4.85 -19.33
N ARG A 129 2.80 -4.67 -20.23
CA ARG A 129 2.45 -5.68 -21.25
C ARG A 129 2.68 -5.28 -22.70
N ARG A 130 2.97 -4.02 -23.02
CA ARG A 130 3.01 -3.56 -24.42
C ARG A 130 4.38 -3.17 -24.95
N ASN A 131 5.38 -2.96 -24.10
CA ASN A 131 6.76 -2.70 -24.52
C ASN A 131 7.73 -3.35 -23.53
N PHE A 132 8.90 -3.72 -24.02
CA PHE A 132 9.92 -4.51 -23.31
C PHE A 132 10.64 -3.74 -22.17
N ASP A 133 10.13 -2.59 -21.72
CA ASP A 133 10.79 -1.73 -20.74
C ASP A 133 9.75 -1.12 -19.77
N GLU A 134 10.01 -1.36 -18.47
CA GLU A 134 9.70 -0.53 -17.29
C GLU A 134 8.24 -0.48 -16.79
N ASP A 135 8.04 -0.56 -15.46
CA ASP A 135 6.82 -1.01 -14.75
C ASP A 135 6.33 -0.04 -13.65
N VAL A 136 5.00 0.12 -13.48
CA VAL A 136 4.28 1.10 -12.60
C VAL A 136 4.55 0.89 -11.12
N SER A 137 5.44 1.68 -10.53
CA SER A 137 5.69 1.62 -9.08
C SER A 137 4.92 2.67 -8.28
N TRP A 138 3.71 2.30 -7.83
CA TRP A 138 3.09 2.65 -6.52
C TRP A 138 2.36 1.45 -5.88
N SER A 139 2.28 0.32 -6.60
CA SER A 139 1.63 -0.93 -6.18
C SER A 139 2.50 -2.11 -6.58
N GLU A 140 2.47 -3.17 -5.79
CA GLU A 140 3.08 -4.47 -6.06
C GLU A 140 3.18 -4.86 -7.55
N GLY A 141 4.40 -5.20 -7.95
CA GLY A 141 4.63 -6.09 -9.07
C GLY A 141 4.14 -7.50 -8.72
N ARG A 142 2.97 -7.88 -9.25
CA ARG A 142 2.66 -9.31 -9.40
C ARG A 142 3.55 -9.85 -10.52
N THR A 143 4.69 -10.45 -10.17
CA THR A 143 5.26 -11.70 -10.74
C THR A 143 6.74 -11.86 -10.38
N GLY A 144 7.12 -13.07 -9.94
CA GLY A 144 8.46 -13.41 -9.45
C GLY A 144 9.52 -13.56 -10.54
N ASN A 145 9.98 -12.45 -11.14
CA ASN A 145 11.22 -12.43 -11.91
C ASN A 145 12.07 -11.19 -11.57
N LEU A 146 13.19 -11.45 -10.89
CA LEU A 146 14.14 -10.49 -10.30
C LEU A 146 15.07 -9.77 -11.32
N GLN A 147 14.61 -9.39 -12.51
CA GLN A 147 15.50 -8.78 -13.51
C GLN A 147 15.12 -7.40 -14.03
N ASN A 148 13.96 -6.83 -13.69
CA ASN A 148 13.45 -5.61 -14.34
C ASN A 148 13.03 -4.53 -13.33
N TYR A 149 13.99 -3.77 -12.78
CA TYR A 149 13.67 -2.62 -11.94
C TYR A 149 13.74 -1.30 -12.73
N SER A 150 12.65 -0.53 -12.67
CA SER A 150 12.52 0.95 -12.55
C SER A 150 11.68 1.66 -13.62
N GLY A 151 10.38 1.91 -13.33
CA GLY A 151 9.51 2.84 -14.07
C GLY A 151 8.52 3.59 -13.15
N HIS A 152 8.77 4.85 -12.81
CA HIS A 152 7.90 5.60 -11.88
C HIS A 152 6.65 6.21 -12.56
N TYR A 153 5.77 5.39 -13.16
CA TYR A 153 4.66 5.91 -13.96
C TYR A 153 3.66 6.76 -13.17
N ALA A 154 3.37 6.44 -11.91
CA ALA A 154 2.50 7.32 -11.15
C ALA A 154 3.22 8.59 -10.67
N GLY A 155 4.56 8.62 -10.59
CA GLY A 155 5.31 9.87 -10.51
C GLY A 155 5.16 10.73 -11.77
N SER A 156 5.20 10.11 -12.95
CA SER A 156 4.89 10.77 -14.23
C SER A 156 3.43 11.25 -14.30
N LEU A 157 2.48 10.48 -13.75
CA LEU A 157 1.08 10.88 -13.67
C LEU A 157 0.88 12.07 -12.71
N MET A 158 1.56 12.06 -11.56
CA MET A 158 1.61 13.20 -10.62
C MET A 158 2.19 14.44 -11.30
N ALA A 159 3.25 14.30 -12.11
CA ALA A 159 3.80 15.42 -12.87
C ALA A 159 2.79 15.95 -13.90
N LEU A 160 2.10 15.06 -14.63
CA LEU A 160 1.05 15.44 -15.58
C LEU A 160 -0.11 16.19 -14.90
N ALA A 161 -0.50 15.76 -13.69
CA ALA A 161 -1.58 16.35 -12.92
C ALA A 161 -1.39 17.87 -12.67
N SER A 162 -0.14 18.34 -12.61
CA SER A 162 0.20 19.76 -12.43
C SER A 162 -0.21 20.66 -13.60
N TYR A 163 -0.43 20.09 -14.80
CA TYR A 163 -0.84 20.83 -16.00
C TYR A 163 -2.35 20.89 -16.21
N GLY A 164 -3.13 20.16 -15.40
CA GLY A 164 -4.57 20.04 -15.55
C GLY A 164 -5.38 20.81 -14.54
N LYS A 165 -6.70 20.80 -14.74
CA LYS A 165 -7.72 21.24 -13.79
C LYS A 165 -8.50 20.03 -13.28
N PRO A 166 -8.87 19.95 -11.99
CA PRO A 166 -9.55 18.79 -11.41
C PRO A 166 -11.05 18.75 -11.76
N ASP A 167 -11.39 18.87 -13.05
CA ASP A 167 -12.76 19.00 -13.55
C ASP A 167 -13.61 17.72 -13.37
N TYR A 168 -12.97 16.59 -13.05
CA TYR A 168 -13.60 15.28 -12.87
C TYR A 168 -13.49 14.75 -11.43
N LEU A 169 -13.18 15.62 -10.46
CA LEU A 169 -12.95 15.23 -9.06
C LEU A 169 -14.05 14.33 -8.49
N ASP A 170 -15.33 14.74 -8.62
CA ASP A 170 -16.46 14.00 -8.05
C ASP A 170 -16.63 12.61 -8.69
N GLU A 171 -16.41 12.50 -10.02
CA GLU A 171 -16.46 11.23 -10.74
C GLU A 171 -15.35 10.29 -10.25
N VAL A 172 -14.13 10.81 -10.11
CA VAL A 172 -12.98 10.03 -9.63
C VAL A 172 -13.14 9.58 -8.18
N LEU A 173 -13.64 10.46 -7.29
CA LEU A 173 -13.93 10.10 -5.90
C LEU A 173 -14.98 8.97 -5.82
N SER A 174 -16.06 9.09 -6.57
CA SER A 174 -17.10 8.05 -6.67
C SER A 174 -16.53 6.72 -7.18
N ASP A 175 -15.64 6.75 -8.17
CA ASP A 175 -15.00 5.54 -8.69
C ASP A 175 -14.04 4.89 -7.68
N ILE A 176 -13.32 5.68 -6.88
CA ILE A 176 -12.47 5.15 -5.81
C ILE A 176 -13.33 4.50 -4.72
N GLN A 177 -14.38 5.19 -4.25
CA GLN A 177 -15.28 4.70 -3.20
C GLN A 177 -16.03 3.43 -3.61
N SER A 178 -16.36 3.30 -4.90
CA SER A 178 -17.02 2.09 -5.43
C SER A 178 -16.05 0.97 -5.84
N GLY A 179 -14.73 1.20 -5.74
CA GLY A 179 -13.69 0.28 -6.18
C GLY A 179 -13.53 0.15 -7.70
N LYS A 180 -14.32 0.90 -8.49
CA LYS A 180 -14.25 0.92 -9.97
C LYS A 180 -12.94 1.50 -10.50
N ALA A 181 -12.31 2.39 -9.72
CA ALA A 181 -11.08 3.08 -10.13
C ALA A 181 -9.92 2.13 -10.53
N ARG A 182 -9.93 0.86 -10.09
CA ARG A 182 -8.98 -0.18 -10.54
C ARG A 182 -9.03 -0.45 -12.06
N LYS A 183 -10.15 -0.15 -12.72
CA LYS A 183 -10.29 -0.25 -14.18
C LYS A 183 -9.79 1.00 -14.91
N GLY A 184 -9.35 2.03 -14.18
CA GLY A 184 -9.07 3.35 -14.73
C GLY A 184 -10.34 4.20 -14.87
N PHE A 185 -10.14 5.47 -15.21
CA PHE A 185 -11.20 6.43 -15.51
C PHE A 185 -12.07 5.95 -16.67
N ARG A 186 -13.39 5.93 -16.48
CA ARG A 186 -14.39 5.51 -17.49
C ARG A 186 -14.03 4.19 -18.17
N ASP A 187 -13.74 3.17 -17.35
CA ASP A 187 -13.38 1.82 -17.78
C ASP A 187 -12.19 1.78 -18.76
N GLY A 188 -11.17 2.62 -18.53
CA GLY A 188 -9.94 2.63 -19.32
C GLY A 188 -10.04 3.46 -20.60
N LEU A 189 -10.77 4.58 -20.56
CA LEU A 189 -10.76 5.57 -21.64
C LEU A 189 -9.32 5.90 -22.06
N ASN A 190 -9.02 5.87 -23.36
CA ASN A 190 -7.68 6.16 -23.85
C ASN A 190 -7.32 7.63 -23.58
N LEU A 191 -6.31 7.83 -22.72
CA LEU A 191 -5.69 9.11 -22.35
C LEU A 191 -4.19 9.07 -22.67
N GLU A 192 -3.80 8.32 -23.70
CA GLU A 192 -2.41 8.19 -24.13
C GLU A 192 -1.85 9.53 -24.65
N ASP A 193 -2.69 10.39 -25.26
CA ASP A 193 -2.34 11.77 -25.60
C ASP A 193 -2.25 12.68 -24.36
N LYS A 194 -1.03 12.78 -23.83
CA LYS A 194 -0.67 13.59 -22.66
C LYS A 194 -0.75 15.11 -22.91
N GLN A 195 -0.89 15.54 -24.17
CA GLN A 195 -1.04 16.96 -24.50
C GLN A 195 -2.50 17.42 -24.41
N SER A 196 -3.46 16.50 -24.51
CA SER A 196 -4.88 16.82 -24.40
C SER A 196 -5.25 17.36 -23.01
N ASP A 197 -6.16 18.33 -22.99
CA ASP A 197 -6.72 18.88 -21.74
C ASP A 197 -7.45 17.79 -20.95
N LEU A 198 -8.15 16.88 -21.62
CA LEU A 198 -8.82 15.75 -20.97
C LEU A 198 -7.84 14.88 -20.18
N SER A 199 -6.71 14.49 -20.78
CA SER A 199 -5.67 13.67 -20.14
C SER A 199 -5.10 14.38 -18.90
N LYS A 200 -4.76 15.66 -19.02
CA LYS A 200 -4.27 16.48 -17.91
C LYS A 200 -5.31 16.64 -16.79
N ASN A 201 -6.57 16.90 -17.15
CA ASN A 201 -7.64 17.16 -16.19
C ASN A 201 -8.03 15.89 -15.41
N VAL A 202 -8.02 14.72 -16.05
CA VAL A 202 -8.24 13.44 -15.36
C VAL A 202 -7.09 13.14 -14.40
N ALA A 203 -5.82 13.35 -14.80
CA ALA A 203 -4.67 13.22 -13.91
C ALA A 203 -4.76 14.16 -12.71
N SER A 204 -5.10 15.43 -12.95
CA SER A 204 -5.34 16.45 -11.91
C SER A 204 -6.46 16.04 -10.96
N SER A 205 -7.55 15.48 -11.47
CA SER A 205 -8.68 14.99 -10.68
C SER A 205 -8.30 13.81 -9.79
N LEU A 206 -7.50 12.85 -10.30
CA LEU A 206 -6.99 11.72 -9.50
C LEU A 206 -6.07 12.18 -8.37
N GLN A 207 -5.16 13.11 -8.66
CA GLN A 207 -4.28 13.67 -7.63
C GLN A 207 -5.11 14.41 -6.57
N LYS A 208 -6.09 15.24 -6.98
CA LYS A 208 -6.93 15.98 -6.04
C LYS A 208 -7.85 15.07 -5.20
N ALA A 209 -8.36 13.99 -5.79
CA ALA A 209 -9.11 12.96 -5.07
C ALA A 209 -8.23 12.25 -4.03
N THR A 210 -6.96 11.99 -4.36
CA THR A 210 -6.00 11.39 -3.43
C THR A 210 -5.72 12.32 -2.26
N GLU A 211 -5.49 13.61 -2.49
CA GLU A 211 -5.33 14.61 -1.43
C GLU A 211 -6.55 14.66 -0.51
N HIS A 212 -7.77 14.64 -1.07
CA HIS A 212 -9.01 14.64 -0.29
C HIS A 212 -9.08 13.43 0.68
N LEU A 213 -8.77 12.24 0.19
CA LEU A 213 -8.80 11.01 0.99
C LEU A 213 -7.69 10.99 2.05
N PHE A 214 -6.51 11.56 1.74
CA PHE A 214 -5.44 11.78 2.72
C PHE A 214 -5.90 12.68 3.86
N LEU A 215 -6.49 13.83 3.53
CA LEU A 215 -7.02 14.77 4.52
C LEU A 215 -8.11 14.14 5.38
N GLU A 216 -9.03 13.40 4.77
CA GLU A 216 -10.11 12.71 5.49
C GLU A 216 -9.55 11.69 6.49
N ALA A 217 -8.66 10.80 6.06
CA ALA A 217 -8.09 9.75 6.91
C ALA A 217 -7.31 10.34 8.10
N VAL A 218 -6.47 11.34 7.84
CA VAL A 218 -5.67 12.01 8.88
C VAL A 218 -6.56 12.79 9.84
N THR A 219 -7.60 13.48 9.34
CA THR A 219 -8.56 14.21 10.16
C THR A 219 -9.34 13.26 11.08
N ARG A 220 -9.74 12.08 10.58
CA ARG A 220 -10.39 11.04 11.40
C ARG A 220 -9.50 10.58 12.54
N LEU A 221 -8.21 10.33 12.27
CA LEU A 221 -7.23 9.94 13.30
C LEU A 221 -7.00 11.07 14.31
N TYR A 222 -6.82 12.30 13.84
CA TYR A 222 -6.63 13.47 14.70
C TYR A 222 -7.83 13.69 15.63
N ASN A 223 -9.05 13.66 15.10
CA ASN A 223 -10.26 13.85 15.88
C ASN A 223 -10.37 12.83 17.03
N LYS A 224 -9.89 11.59 16.84
CA LYS A 224 -9.91 10.56 17.88
C LYS A 224 -8.80 10.73 18.92
N TYR A 225 -7.55 11.01 18.50
CA TYR A 225 -6.40 10.89 19.40
C TYR A 225 -5.69 12.22 19.72
N GLN A 226 -5.93 13.28 18.95
CA GLN A 226 -5.34 14.62 19.12
C GLN A 226 -3.79 14.66 19.07
N ILE A 227 -3.15 13.65 18.47
CA ILE A 227 -1.70 13.57 18.25
C ILE A 227 -1.33 14.30 16.96
N LYS A 228 -0.18 14.99 16.94
CA LYS A 228 0.25 15.84 15.81
C LYS A 228 1.42 15.27 15.01
N GLN A 229 1.94 14.13 15.43
CA GLN A 229 2.93 13.33 14.72
C GLN A 229 2.20 12.29 13.89
N LEU A 230 2.56 12.17 12.62
CA LEU A 230 1.98 11.20 11.69
C LEU A 230 3.07 10.34 11.07
N CYS A 231 2.90 9.02 11.13
CA CYS A 231 3.67 8.05 10.38
C CYS A 231 2.84 7.56 9.19
N LEU A 232 3.43 7.57 8.00
CA LEU A 232 2.83 7.04 6.78
C LEU A 232 3.68 5.87 6.24
N ALA A 233 3.01 4.80 5.81
CA ALA A 233 3.60 3.70 5.03
C ALA A 233 2.56 3.15 4.04
N GLY A 234 2.83 2.03 3.39
CA GLY A 234 2.11 1.58 2.20
C GLY A 234 2.59 2.34 0.96
N GLY A 235 2.37 1.76 -0.22
CA GLY A 235 2.90 2.32 -1.48
C GLY A 235 2.48 3.77 -1.72
N CYS A 236 1.27 4.15 -1.30
CA CYS A 236 0.75 5.52 -1.48
C CYS A 236 1.45 6.57 -0.61
N ALA A 237 2.22 6.18 0.41
CA ALA A 237 2.95 7.11 1.27
C ALA A 237 4.11 7.82 0.55
N TYR A 238 4.54 7.33 -0.62
CA TYR A 238 5.49 8.07 -1.44
C TYR A 238 4.92 9.42 -1.95
N ASN A 239 3.59 9.68 -1.85
CA ASN A 239 2.90 10.76 -2.59
C ASN A 239 3.22 12.07 -1.89
N CYS A 240 4.35 12.65 -2.27
CA CYS A 240 4.92 13.81 -1.64
C CYS A 240 3.99 15.03 -1.74
N LEU A 241 3.15 15.12 -2.78
CA LEU A 241 2.13 16.16 -2.91
C LEU A 241 1.05 15.98 -1.83
N SER A 242 0.49 14.78 -1.70
CA SER A 242 -0.51 14.48 -0.65
C SER A 242 0.08 14.62 0.75
N ASN A 243 1.33 14.19 0.98
CA ASN A 243 2.02 14.37 2.25
C ASN A 243 2.19 15.87 2.59
N THR A 244 2.50 16.69 1.59
CA THR A 244 2.63 18.15 1.75
C THR A 244 1.29 18.78 2.09
N VAL A 245 0.22 18.40 1.39
CA VAL A 245 -1.15 18.87 1.67
C VAL A 245 -1.57 18.51 3.10
N VAL A 246 -1.26 17.29 3.58
CA VAL A 246 -1.51 16.91 4.97
C VAL A 246 -0.80 17.84 5.96
N LEU A 247 0.48 18.14 5.74
CA LEU A 247 1.24 19.06 6.61
C LEU A 247 0.69 20.49 6.59
N GLN A 248 0.15 20.94 5.46
CA GLN A 248 -0.33 22.32 5.28
C GLN A 248 -1.77 22.52 5.76
N GLU A 249 -2.65 21.54 5.55
CA GLU A 249 -4.10 21.71 5.71
C GLU A 249 -4.67 20.97 6.94
N THR A 250 -3.86 20.20 7.67
CA THR A 250 -4.29 19.51 8.90
C THR A 250 -3.59 20.06 10.15
N GLN A 251 -3.86 19.45 11.31
CA GLN A 251 -3.21 19.80 12.57
C GLN A 251 -1.84 19.13 12.74
N MET A 252 -1.40 18.31 11.77
CA MET A 252 -0.12 17.63 11.81
C MET A 252 1.04 18.65 11.85
N LYS A 253 2.06 18.32 12.62
CA LYS A 253 3.29 19.12 12.75
C LYS A 253 4.48 18.42 12.14
N GLU A 254 4.49 17.10 12.21
CA GLU A 254 5.58 16.29 11.70
C GLU A 254 4.99 15.07 11.00
N VAL A 255 5.50 14.79 9.81
CA VAL A 255 5.16 13.60 9.02
C VAL A 255 6.44 12.81 8.82
N TYR A 256 6.41 11.54 9.20
CA TYR A 256 7.48 10.59 8.96
C TYR A 256 7.02 9.57 7.91
N VAL A 257 7.85 9.37 6.89
CA VAL A 257 7.74 8.29 5.91
C VAL A 257 9.05 7.53 5.96
N PRO A 258 9.07 6.21 6.22
CA PRO A 258 10.31 5.45 6.17
C PRO A 258 10.87 5.47 4.74
N PRO A 259 12.17 5.20 4.52
CA PRO A 259 12.75 5.17 3.17
C PRO A 259 12.13 4.11 2.24
N ILE A 260 11.56 3.06 2.83
CA ILE A 260 10.93 1.90 2.17
C ILE A 260 9.47 1.73 2.66
N PRO A 261 8.57 2.70 2.39
CA PRO A 261 7.19 2.64 2.84
C PRO A 261 6.36 1.57 2.10
N GLU A 262 6.80 1.11 0.94
CA GLU A 262 6.21 0.05 0.14
C GLU A 262 6.59 -1.36 0.63
N ASP A 263 6.15 -2.40 -0.08
CA ASP A 263 6.20 -3.78 0.42
C ASP A 263 7.61 -4.34 0.66
N ALA A 264 8.64 -3.71 0.09
CA ALA A 264 10.03 -4.02 0.43
C ALA A 264 10.31 -3.81 1.93
N GLY A 265 9.62 -2.86 2.57
CA GLY A 265 9.70 -2.56 4.00
C GLY A 265 9.01 -3.58 4.92
N LEU A 266 8.13 -4.45 4.39
CA LEU A 266 7.36 -5.39 5.22
C LEU A 266 8.26 -6.32 6.02
N CYS A 267 9.40 -6.75 5.47
CA CYS A 267 10.31 -7.65 6.18
C CYS A 267 10.88 -7.00 7.45
N VAL A 268 11.21 -5.70 7.39
CA VAL A 268 11.67 -4.92 8.55
C VAL A 268 10.51 -4.72 9.52
N GLY A 269 9.34 -4.33 9.01
CA GLY A 269 8.13 -4.13 9.82
C GLY A 269 7.71 -5.38 10.59
N GLN A 270 7.73 -6.54 9.93
CA GLN A 270 7.43 -7.83 10.54
C GLN A 270 8.44 -8.21 11.62
N ALA A 271 9.73 -7.97 11.39
CA ALA A 271 10.78 -8.20 12.38
C ALA A 271 10.60 -7.30 13.61
N LEU A 272 10.33 -6.01 13.41
CA LEU A 272 10.10 -5.04 14.49
C LEU A 272 8.82 -5.36 15.27
N TYR A 273 7.72 -5.67 14.59
CA TYR A 273 6.48 -6.05 15.25
C TYR A 273 6.67 -7.32 16.09
N THR A 274 7.33 -8.34 15.53
CA THR A 274 7.64 -9.57 16.26
C THR A 274 8.47 -9.26 17.52
N TYR A 275 9.51 -8.42 17.41
CA TYR A 275 10.36 -8.06 18.54
C TYR A 275 9.61 -7.37 19.69
N TYR A 276 8.66 -6.48 19.39
CA TYR A 276 7.93 -5.72 20.42
C TYR A 276 6.67 -6.41 20.96
N HIS A 277 6.07 -7.34 20.21
CA HIS A 277 4.74 -7.90 20.52
C HIS A 277 4.68 -9.42 20.73
N ILE A 278 5.73 -10.17 20.38
CA ILE A 278 5.72 -11.65 20.36
C ILE A 278 6.89 -12.21 21.16
#